data_AF-A0A7J3Z9X6-F1
#
_entry.id   AF-A0A7J3Z9X6-F1
#
_cell.length_a   1.000
_cell.length_b   1.000
_cell.length_c   1.000
_cell.angle_alpha   90.00
_cell.angle_beta   90.00
_cell.angle_gamma   90.00
#
_symmetry.space_group_name_H-M   'P 1'
#
loop_
_entity.id
_entity.type
_entity.pdbx_description
1 polymer ?
#
loop_
_entity_poly.entity_id
_entity_poly.type
_entity_poly.pdbx_seq_one_letter_code
_entity_poly.pdbx_strand_id
1 'polypeptide(L)'
;MKSDKACRSRETFRNDGGDKVEFGYQEIMYRESFQRSRPILRIKDLIMMNDLEALAVKEINLELYIAKILGIAGVKGKGQAELVEAITGLRKVLSGKVMLGDVDITNRSP
;
A
#
# COMPACT_ATOMS: atom_id res chain seq x y z
N MET A 1 -27.74 15.59 1.73
CA MET A 1 -27.72 14.72 2.94
C MET A 1 -28.04 13.31 2.50
N LYS A 2 -27.05 12.45 2.22
CA LYS A 2 -27.29 11.03 1.96
C LYS A 2 -26.75 10.26 3.16
N SER A 3 -27.68 9.58 3.82
CA SER A 3 -27.52 8.79 5.05
C SER A 3 -26.52 7.65 4.86
N ASP A 4 -25.47 7.64 5.67
CA ASP A 4 -24.60 6.48 5.84
C ASP A 4 -25.42 5.34 6.47
N LYS A 5 -25.69 4.28 5.68
CA LYS A 5 -26.37 3.08 6.19
C LYS A 5 -25.32 2.16 6.80
N ALA A 6 -25.16 2.22 8.12
CA ALA A 6 -24.47 1.16 8.87
C ALA A 6 -25.44 -0.03 9.03
N CYS A 7 -25.07 -1.19 8.48
CA CYS A 7 -25.76 -2.44 8.79
C CYS A 7 -25.27 -2.92 10.16
N ARG A 8 -26.18 -3.10 11.12
CA ARG A 8 -25.86 -3.63 12.46
C ARG A 8 -26.28 -5.09 12.51
N SER A 9 -25.29 -5.98 12.48
CA SER A 9 -25.49 -7.41 12.67
C SER A 9 -25.30 -7.76 14.14
N ARG A 10 -26.17 -8.60 14.69
CA ARG A 10 -26.04 -9.13 16.06
C ARG A 10 -26.02 -10.63 16.01
N GLU A 11 -25.10 -11.21 16.75
CA GLU A 11 -25.01 -12.66 16.95
C GLU A 11 -25.09 -12.96 18.44
N THR A 12 -25.87 -13.99 18.77
CA THR A 12 -26.10 -14.41 20.15
C THR A 12 -25.36 -15.71 20.41
N PHE A 13 -24.42 -15.68 21.34
CA PHE A 13 -23.64 -16.84 21.76
C PHE A 13 -24.04 -17.25 23.17
N ARG A 14 -23.90 -18.53 23.54
CA ARG A 14 -23.96 -18.93 24.94
C ARG A 14 -22.53 -19.07 25.47
N ASN A 15 -22.24 -18.45 26.61
CA ASN A 15 -20.97 -18.67 27.30
C ASN A 15 -20.95 -20.06 27.97
N ASP A 16 -19.79 -20.49 28.46
CA ASP A 16 -19.62 -21.80 29.11
C ASP A 16 -20.45 -21.97 30.40
N GLY A 17 -20.92 -20.85 30.98
CA GLY A 17 -21.86 -20.82 32.11
C GLY A 17 -23.33 -20.97 31.71
N GLY A 18 -23.65 -21.01 30.41
CA GLY A 18 -24.99 -21.13 29.87
C GLY A 18 -25.72 -19.81 29.61
N ASP A 19 -25.11 -18.67 29.97
CA ASP A 19 -25.69 -17.34 29.75
C ASP A 19 -25.65 -17.00 28.26
N LYS A 20 -26.75 -16.42 27.75
CA LYS A 20 -26.79 -15.85 26.42
C LYS A 20 -26.11 -14.48 26.43
N VAL A 21 -25.05 -14.33 25.63
CA VAL A 21 -24.32 -13.09 25.41
C VAL A 21 -24.56 -12.63 23.96
N GLU A 22 -25.08 -11.43 23.79
CA GLU A 22 -25.18 -10.79 22.48
C GLU A 22 -23.91 -10.00 22.18
N PHE A 23 -23.25 -10.33 21.08
CA PHE A 23 -22.18 -9.51 20.51
C PHE A 23 -22.71 -8.78 19.28
N GLY A 24 -22.61 -7.45 19.32
CA GLY A 24 -22.92 -6.61 18.17
C GLY A 24 -21.66 -6.25 17.42
N TYR A 25 -21.66 -6.41 16.10
CA TYR A 25 -20.59 -5.91 15.23
C TYR A 25 -21.19 -4.95 14.20
N GLN A 26 -20.43 -3.91 13.85
CA GLN A 26 -20.77 -3.00 12.77
C GLN A 26 -19.95 -3.36 11.54
N GLU A 27 -20.61 -3.74 10.45
CA GLU A 27 -19.93 -3.90 9.16
C GLU A 27 -19.54 -2.52 8.64
N ILE A 28 -18.23 -2.28 8.55
CA ILE A 28 -17.68 -1.05 7.97
C ILE A 28 -17.77 -1.18 6.45
N MET A 29 -18.84 -0.63 5.88
CA MET A 29 -18.99 -0.51 4.42
C MET A 29 -18.03 0.56 3.91
N TYR A 30 -16.88 0.16 3.37
CA TYR A 30 -15.93 1.09 2.76
C TYR A 30 -16.49 1.61 1.43
N ARG A 31 -16.61 2.94 1.30
CA ARG A 31 -17.21 3.55 0.12
C ARG A 31 -16.18 3.71 -0.99
N GLU A 32 -16.31 2.93 -2.07
CA GLU A 32 -15.36 2.87 -3.20
C GLU A 32 -15.34 4.11 -4.13
N SER A 33 -15.91 5.26 -3.76
CA SER A 33 -15.94 6.39 -4.70
C SER A 33 -14.70 7.28 -4.56
N PHE A 34 -13.52 6.78 -4.95
CA PHE A 34 -12.29 7.57 -5.09
C PHE A 34 -11.99 7.86 -6.57
N GLN A 35 -12.97 8.40 -7.30
CA GLN A 35 -12.92 8.43 -8.76
C GLN A 35 -12.16 9.61 -9.41
N ARG A 36 -11.47 10.50 -8.67
CA ARG A 36 -10.69 11.62 -9.28
C ARG A 36 -9.51 12.12 -8.44
N SER A 37 -8.61 11.25 -7.97
CA SER A 37 -7.35 11.70 -7.37
C SER A 37 -6.18 11.40 -8.28
N ARG A 38 -5.26 12.36 -8.45
CA ARG A 38 -3.95 12.10 -9.06
C ARG A 38 -3.12 11.19 -8.13
N PRO A 39 -2.26 10.32 -8.66
CA PRO A 39 -1.36 9.51 -7.83
C PRO A 39 -0.37 10.42 -7.10
N ILE A 40 -0.13 10.13 -5.82
CA ILE A 40 0.84 10.83 -4.97
C ILE A 40 2.23 10.20 -5.08
N LEU A 41 2.34 8.91 -5.39
CA LEU A 41 3.61 8.27 -5.74
C LEU A 41 3.46 7.68 -7.14
N ARG A 42 4.39 7.95 -8.04
CA ARG A 42 4.50 7.25 -9.33
C ARG A 42 5.92 6.74 -9.51
N ILE A 43 6.03 5.46 -9.79
CA ILE A 43 7.28 4.80 -10.15
C ILE A 43 7.12 4.36 -11.59
N LYS A 44 8.09 4.72 -12.44
CA LYS A 44 8.07 4.40 -13.86
C LYS A 44 9.37 3.74 -14.29
N ASP A 45 9.25 2.58 -14.93
CA ASP A 45 10.35 1.82 -15.53
C ASP A 45 11.57 1.67 -14.61
N LEU A 46 11.32 1.45 -13.31
CA LEU A 46 12.38 1.46 -12.29
C LEU A 46 13.28 0.24 -12.43
N ILE A 47 14.59 0.47 -12.54
CA ILE A 47 15.62 -0.57 -12.58
C ILE A 47 16.67 -0.26 -11.51
N MET A 48 17.06 -1.28 -10.74
CA MET A 48 18.10 -1.16 -9.72
C MET A 48 18.81 -2.50 -9.46
N MET A 49 20.03 -2.40 -8.94
CA MET A 49 20.84 -3.55 -8.51
C MET A 49 20.67 -3.82 -7.01
N ASN A 50 20.83 -5.09 -6.65
CA ASN A 50 21.07 -5.49 -5.26
C ASN A 50 22.56 -5.37 -4.91
N ASP A 51 22.92 -5.78 -3.70
CA ASP A 51 24.29 -5.71 -3.19
C ASP A 51 25.25 -6.73 -3.84
N LEU A 52 24.72 -7.67 -4.63
CA LEU A 52 25.47 -8.68 -5.37
C LEU A 52 25.63 -8.32 -6.86
N GLU A 53 25.40 -7.04 -7.21
CA GLU A 53 25.43 -6.52 -8.58
C GLU A 53 24.44 -7.21 -9.55
N ALA A 54 23.46 -7.93 -9.01
CA ALA A 54 22.37 -8.53 -9.79
C ALA A 54 21.15 -7.59 -9.81
N LEU A 55 20.30 -7.72 -10.83
CA LEU A 55 19.06 -6.93 -10.92
C LEU A 55 18.12 -7.29 -9.75
N ALA A 56 17.89 -6.34 -8.85
CA ALA A 56 16.96 -6.48 -7.73
C ALA A 56 15.51 -6.27 -8.20
N VAL A 57 15.31 -5.24 -9.03
CA VAL A 57 14.05 -4.88 -9.64
C VAL A 57 14.30 -4.51 -11.09
N LYS A 58 13.41 -4.99 -11.95
CA LYS A 58 13.45 -4.79 -13.39
C LYS A 58 12.13 -4.20 -13.87
N GLU A 59 12.17 -2.95 -14.32
CA GLU A 59 11.11 -2.25 -15.04
C GLU A 59 9.77 -2.22 -14.29
N ILE A 60 9.80 -1.93 -12.98
CA ILE A 60 8.58 -1.82 -12.19
C ILE A 60 7.89 -0.48 -12.43
N ASN A 61 6.56 -0.56 -12.58
CA ASN A 61 5.65 0.56 -12.71
C ASN A 61 4.60 0.48 -11.59
N LEU A 62 4.51 1.49 -10.72
CA LEU A 62 3.61 1.53 -9.57
C LEU A 62 3.00 2.91 -9.37
N GLU A 63 1.75 2.95 -8.93
CA GLU A 63 1.07 4.19 -8.56
C GLU A 63 0.40 4.04 -7.19
N LEU A 64 0.68 4.98 -6.28
CA LEU A 64 -0.01 5.11 -5.01
C LEU A 64 -0.88 6.36 -5.03
N TYR A 65 -2.11 6.22 -4.55
CA TYR A 65 -3.06 7.32 -4.45
C TYR A 65 -3.24 7.72 -2.99
N ILE A 66 -3.65 8.97 -2.77
CA ILE A 66 -3.92 9.46 -1.43
C ILE A 66 -4.96 8.59 -0.72
N ALA A 67 -4.81 8.42 0.60
CA ALA A 67 -5.65 7.56 1.43
C ALA A 67 -5.65 6.06 1.06
N LYS A 68 -4.70 5.59 0.25
CA LYS A 68 -4.49 4.17 -0.01
C LYS A 68 -3.24 3.66 0.71
N ILE A 69 -3.29 2.39 1.11
CA ILE A 69 -2.15 1.64 1.65
C ILE A 69 -1.67 0.70 0.55
N LEU A 70 -0.37 0.74 0.23
CA LEU A 70 0.27 -0.22 -0.66
C LEU A 70 1.03 -1.25 0.17
N GLY A 71 0.57 -2.50 0.12
CA GLY A 71 1.32 -3.64 0.66
C GLY A 71 2.25 -4.22 -0.40
N ILE A 72 3.53 -4.38 -0.08
CA ILE A 72 4.51 -5.09 -0.91
C ILE A 72 4.83 -6.41 -0.21
N ALA A 73 4.61 -7.55 -0.88
CA ALA A 73 4.79 -8.89 -0.30
C ALA A 73 5.42 -9.86 -1.32
N GLY A 74 5.91 -11.00 -0.84
CA GLY A 74 6.68 -11.97 -1.65
C GLY A 74 7.82 -12.64 -0.88
N VAL A 75 8.56 -13.52 -1.56
CA VAL A 75 9.66 -14.31 -0.99
C VAL A 75 10.86 -13.42 -0.66
N LYS A 76 11.58 -13.76 0.43
CA LYS A 76 12.83 -13.08 0.81
C LYS A 76 13.82 -13.05 -0.36
N GLY A 77 14.48 -11.90 -0.55
CA GLY A 77 15.51 -11.72 -1.59
C GLY A 77 14.97 -11.39 -2.99
N LYS A 78 13.73 -10.90 -3.08
CA LYS A 78 13.09 -10.50 -4.36
C LYS A 78 13.03 -8.99 -4.58
N GLY A 79 13.91 -8.21 -3.96
CA GLY A 79 14.01 -6.78 -4.22
C GLY A 79 13.05 -5.89 -3.42
N GLN A 80 12.38 -6.40 -2.39
CA GLN A 80 11.40 -5.64 -1.61
C GLN A 80 12.06 -4.52 -0.79
N ALA A 81 13.13 -4.86 -0.06
CA ALA A 81 13.86 -3.89 0.75
C ALA A 81 14.53 -2.86 -0.17
N GLU A 82 15.15 -3.34 -1.25
CA GLU A 82 15.81 -2.54 -2.26
C GLU A 82 14.82 -1.55 -2.90
N LEU A 83 13.56 -1.96 -3.12
CA LEU A 83 12.54 -1.11 -3.73
C LEU A 83 12.17 0.03 -2.78
N VAL A 84 12.02 -0.27 -1.49
CA VAL A 84 11.76 0.75 -0.46
C VAL A 84 12.94 1.71 -0.35
N GLU A 85 14.17 1.19 -0.31
CA GLU A 85 15.39 2.00 -0.27
C GLU A 85 15.53 2.91 -1.50
N ALA A 86 15.16 2.42 -2.69
CA ALA A 86 15.17 3.23 -3.91
C ALA A 86 14.12 4.35 -3.88
N ILE A 87 12.92 4.08 -3.34
CA ILE A 87 11.85 5.08 -3.19
C ILE A 87 12.25 6.16 -2.18
N THR A 88 12.91 5.78 -1.09
CA THR A 88 13.33 6.71 -0.03
C THR A 88 14.65 7.42 -0.31
N GLY A 89 15.33 7.09 -1.42
CA GLY A 89 16.61 7.70 -1.79
C GLY A 89 17.83 7.10 -1.09
N LEU A 90 17.68 6.00 -0.34
CA LEU A 90 18.76 5.28 0.32
C LEU A 90 19.59 4.42 -0.65
N ARG A 91 18.98 3.98 -1.76
CA ARG A 91 19.64 3.19 -2.80
C ARG A 91 19.57 3.91 -4.14
N LYS A 92 20.68 3.86 -4.87
CA LYS A 92 20.77 4.44 -6.21
C LYS A 92 19.97 3.62 -7.22
N VAL A 93 19.10 4.30 -7.95
CA VAL A 93 18.36 3.80 -9.10
C VAL A 93 19.23 3.85 -10.35
N LEU A 94 19.27 2.77 -11.12
CA LEU A 94 20.00 2.70 -12.39
C LEU A 94 19.26 3.40 -13.53
N SER A 95 17.96 3.20 -13.60
CA SER A 95 17.08 3.79 -14.63
C SER A 95 15.64 3.89 -14.12
N GLY A 96 14.84 4.70 -14.79
CA GLY A 96 13.45 4.99 -14.44
C GLY A 96 13.30 6.26 -13.60
N LYS A 97 12.09 6.46 -13.07
CA LYS A 97 11.74 7.63 -12.27
C LYS A 97 10.90 7.28 -11.06
N VAL A 98 11.14 8.01 -9.97
CA VAL A 98 10.29 8.05 -8.77
C VAL A 98 9.78 9.49 -8.61
N MET A 99 8.46 9.66 -8.70
CA MET A 99 7.78 10.94 -8.57
C MET A 99 6.93 10.95 -7.30
N LEU A 100 7.10 11.97 -6.46
CA LEU A 100 6.21 12.26 -5.34
C LEU A 100 5.36 13.48 -5.70
N GLY A 101 4.10 13.23 -6.06
CA GLY A 101 3.21 14.18 -6.71
C GLY A 101 3.78 14.62 -8.05
N ASP A 102 4.17 15.89 -8.13
CA ASP A 102 4.78 16.51 -9.31
C ASP A 102 6.30 16.69 -9.17
N VAL A 103 6.89 16.24 -8.05
CA VAL A 103 8.33 16.37 -7.78
C VAL A 103 9.04 15.08 -8.15
N ASP A 104 10.04 15.17 -9.03
CA ASP A 104 10.98 14.08 -9.29
C ASP A 104 11.95 13.94 -8.10
N ILE A 105 11.87 12.82 -7.40
CA ILE A 105 12.69 12.48 -6.23
C ILE A 105 13.71 11.38 -6.55
N THR A 106 13.86 11.00 -7.81
CA THR A 106 14.80 9.96 -8.23
C THR A 106 16.22 10.31 -7.76
N ASN A 107 16.85 9.40 -7.01
CA ASN A 107 18.21 9.58 -6.46
C ASN A 107 18.41 10.86 -5.63
N ARG A 108 17.34 11.45 -5.07
CA ARG A 108 17.49 12.50 -4.07
C ARG A 108 17.98 11.89 -2.76
N SER A 109 18.79 12.64 -2.02
CA SER A 109 19.16 12.28 -0.66
C SER A 109 17.91 12.26 0.24
N PRO A 110 17.81 11.29 1.16
CA PRO A 110 16.74 11.24 2.17
C PRO A 110 16.67 12.49 3.05
#